data_AF-X1P8E0-F1
#
_entry.id   AF-X1P8E0-F1
#
_cell.length_a   1.000
_cell.length_b   1.000
_cell.length_c   1.000
_cell.angle_alpha   90.00
_cell.angle_beta   90.00
_cell.angle_gamma   90.00
#
_symmetry.space_group_name_H-M   'P 1'
#
loop_
_entity.id
_entity.type
_entity.pdbx_description
1 polymer ?
#
loop_
_entity_poly.entity_id
_entity_poly.type
_entity_poly.pdbx_seq_one_letter_code
_entity_poly.pdbx_strand_id
1 'polypeptide(L)'
;AVNRLNAESVPIWIADYVLMSYGTGAVMGVPAHDERDFAFAKKYDLPIKVVIAPPGWQGGELEAAYTEPGTMVNSGQFNRLPSQQGMEAVSDFLQEKGWGKRAISYRLRDWLISRQRYWGAPIPIIYCPNCGLVPVPEPDLPVLLPENAEFKPTGESPLKYCEQFVNTTCPQCSSPAKRETDTMDTFMCSSSHCGQL
;
A
#
# COMPACT_ATOMS: atom_id res chain seq x y z
N ALA A 1 10.65 13.30 17.14
CA ALA A 1 9.92 12.25 17.88
C ALA A 1 10.76 11.80 19.08
N VAL A 2 10.19 11.05 20.04
CA VAL A 2 10.95 10.46 21.16
C VAL A 2 10.88 8.94 21.03
N ASN A 3 12.04 8.28 21.03
CA ASN A 3 12.09 6.82 21.07
C ASN A 3 11.74 6.35 22.49
N ARG A 4 10.67 5.58 22.62
CA ARG A 4 10.15 5.14 23.93
C ARG A 4 11.05 4.13 24.65
N LEU A 5 11.94 3.45 23.94
CA LEU A 5 12.83 2.43 24.53
C LEU A 5 14.05 3.04 25.22
N ASN A 6 14.56 4.17 24.73
CA ASN A 6 15.75 4.82 25.28
C ASN A 6 15.52 6.28 25.71
N ALA A 7 14.32 6.81 25.52
CA ALA A 7 13.93 8.20 25.78
C ALA A 7 14.75 9.25 25.01
N GLU A 8 15.48 8.86 23.96
CA GLU A 8 16.26 9.78 23.13
C GLU A 8 15.36 10.49 22.10
N SER A 9 15.71 11.74 21.78
CA SER A 9 15.06 12.49 20.71
C SER A 9 15.57 12.03 19.35
N VAL A 10 14.64 11.72 18.44
CA VAL A 10 14.93 11.26 17.07
C VAL A 10 14.41 12.31 16.08
N PRO A 11 15.22 12.75 15.11
CA PRO A 11 14.78 13.69 14.08
C PRO A 11 13.73 13.05 13.17
N ILE A 12 12.78 13.86 12.69
CA ILE A 12 11.76 13.43 11.73
C ILE A 12 12.13 14.02 10.38
N TRP A 13 12.21 13.17 9.37
CA TRP A 13 12.56 13.53 8.00
C TRP A 13 11.42 13.17 7.04
N ILE A 14 11.31 13.93 5.96
CA ILE A 14 10.43 13.63 4.84
C ILE A 14 11.33 13.20 3.69
N ALA A 15 11.09 12.01 3.14
CA ALA A 15 11.90 11.45 2.07
C ALA A 15 11.03 10.70 1.07
N ASP A 16 11.34 10.87 -0.22
CA ASP A 16 10.53 10.34 -1.33
C ASP A 16 10.48 8.81 -1.39
N TYR A 17 11.45 8.13 -0.76
CA TYR A 17 11.48 6.66 -0.71
C TYR A 17 10.48 6.07 0.29
N VAL A 18 9.89 6.89 1.16
CA VAL A 18 8.83 6.48 2.08
C VAL A 18 7.48 6.64 1.38
N LEU A 19 6.92 5.51 0.93
CA LEU A 19 5.64 5.51 0.23
C LEU A 19 4.47 5.68 1.21
N MET A 20 3.73 6.77 1.07
CA MET A 20 2.51 7.04 1.85
C MET A 20 1.46 5.92 1.74
N SER A 21 1.43 5.23 0.60
CA SER A 21 0.49 4.12 0.33
C SER A 21 0.95 2.78 0.90
N TYR A 22 2.05 2.72 1.66
CA TYR A 22 2.63 1.49 2.18
C TYR A 22 2.81 1.53 3.70
N GLY A 23 2.32 0.51 4.39
CA GLY A 23 2.30 0.46 5.85
C GLY A 23 1.46 1.61 6.42
N THR A 24 2.08 2.41 7.29
CA THR A 24 1.46 3.61 7.88
C THR A 24 1.88 4.91 7.20
N GLY A 25 2.65 4.83 6.10
CA GLY A 25 3.28 6.00 5.47
C GLY A 25 4.43 6.61 6.27
N ALA A 26 4.84 5.97 7.37
CA ALA A 26 6.00 6.35 8.17
C ALA A 26 6.82 5.09 8.50
N VAL A 27 8.14 5.20 8.40
CA VAL A 27 9.07 4.10 8.66
C VAL A 27 10.09 4.55 9.70
N MET A 28 10.46 3.67 10.62
CA MET A 28 11.59 3.94 11.52
C MET A 28 12.89 3.74 10.74
N GLY A 29 13.74 4.77 10.69
CA GLY A 29 15.03 4.67 10.04
C GLY A 29 16.02 3.90 10.93
N VAL A 30 16.60 2.80 10.43
CA VAL A 30 17.64 2.05 11.15
C VAL A 30 18.89 1.93 10.26
N PRO A 31 19.70 3.01 10.17
CA PRO A 31 20.78 3.08 9.20
C PRO A 31 21.79 1.93 9.28
N ALA A 32 22.10 1.44 10.48
CA ALA A 32 23.08 0.35 10.62
C ALA A 32 22.63 -0.99 9.99
N HIS A 33 21.33 -1.18 9.74
CA HIS A 33 20.75 -2.47 9.36
C HIS A 33 19.76 -2.42 8.18
N ASP A 34 19.57 -1.27 7.53
CA ASP A 34 18.85 -1.12 6.26
C ASP A 34 19.72 -0.32 5.28
N GLU A 35 19.94 -0.87 4.08
CA GLU A 35 20.82 -0.27 3.06
C GLU A 35 20.36 1.12 2.59
N ARG A 36 19.05 1.35 2.49
CA ARG A 36 18.48 2.62 2.03
C ARG A 36 18.64 3.68 3.12
N ASP A 37 18.36 3.30 4.36
CA ASP A 37 18.55 4.19 5.51
C ASP A 37 20.02 4.49 5.74
N PHE A 38 20.92 3.54 5.48
CA PHE A 38 22.37 3.75 5.55
C PHE A 38 22.85 4.77 4.52
N ALA A 39 22.42 4.62 3.26
CA ALA A 39 22.75 5.58 2.20
C ALA A 39 22.17 6.98 2.51
N PHE A 40 20.95 7.04 3.03
CA PHE A 40 20.34 8.29 3.47
C PHE A 40 21.11 8.92 4.63
N ALA A 41 21.47 8.14 5.65
CA ALA A 41 22.22 8.61 6.81
C ALA A 41 23.62 9.09 6.43
N LYS A 42 24.34 8.36 5.58
CA LYS A 42 25.66 8.81 5.07
C LYS A 42 25.57 10.11 4.27
N LYS A 43 24.50 10.28 3.47
CA LYS A 43 24.31 11.49 2.65
C LYS A 43 24.01 12.73 3.49
N TYR A 44 23.26 12.58 4.58
CA TYR A 44 22.80 13.68 5.43
C TYR A 44 23.50 13.75 6.80
N ASP A 45 24.61 13.03 6.96
CA ASP A 45 25.41 12.96 8.19
C ASP A 45 24.58 12.66 9.45
N LEU A 46 23.70 11.66 9.33
CA LEU A 46 22.85 11.20 10.44
C LEU A 46 23.57 10.11 11.25
N PRO A 47 23.28 10.02 12.56
CA PRO A 47 23.94 9.04 13.43
C PRO A 47 23.61 7.60 13.01
N ILE A 48 24.67 6.79 12.83
CA ILE A 48 24.57 5.36 12.52
C ILE A 48 24.87 4.56 13.78
N LYS A 49 23.83 4.06 14.44
CA LYS A 49 23.96 3.29 15.70
C LYS A 49 23.82 1.79 15.42
N VAL A 50 24.89 1.05 15.67
CA VAL A 50 24.89 -0.42 15.53
C VAL A 50 24.15 -1.04 16.72
N VAL A 51 23.08 -1.79 16.42
CA VAL A 51 22.26 -2.51 17.41
C VAL A 51 22.26 -4.02 17.22
N ILE A 52 22.71 -4.50 16.06
CA ILE A 52 22.98 -5.90 15.77
C ILE A 52 24.46 -6.03 15.40
N ALA A 53 25.22 -6.72 16.23
CA ALA A 53 26.62 -6.99 15.99
C ALA A 53 26.80 -8.14 14.99
N PRO A 54 27.53 -7.92 13.88
CA PRO A 54 28.01 -9.00 13.03
C PRO A 54 28.90 -9.97 13.82
N PRO A 55 29.00 -11.25 13.40
CA PRO A 55 29.95 -12.19 13.99
C PRO A 55 31.38 -11.64 14.00
N GLY A 56 31.99 -11.56 15.18
CA GLY A 56 33.36 -11.05 15.34
C GLY A 56 33.50 -9.53 15.35
N TRP A 57 32.41 -8.76 15.37
CA TRP A 57 32.46 -7.30 15.44
C TRP A 57 33.02 -6.81 16.78
N GLN A 58 33.99 -5.88 16.71
CA GLN A 58 34.73 -5.37 17.87
C GLN A 58 34.37 -3.93 18.26
N GLY A 59 33.23 -3.41 17.78
CA GLY A 59 32.74 -2.08 18.18
C GLY A 59 33.13 -0.92 17.27
N GLY A 60 33.45 -1.17 15.99
CA GLY A 60 33.76 -0.13 15.01
C GLY A 60 32.54 0.34 14.19
N GLU A 61 32.75 1.39 13.39
CA GLU A 61 31.78 1.83 12.38
C GLU A 61 31.57 0.75 11.30
N LEU A 62 30.37 0.70 10.74
CA LEU A 62 30.06 -0.20 9.63
C LEU A 62 30.36 0.48 8.29
N GLU A 63 31.08 -0.22 7.40
CA GLU A 63 31.32 0.27 6.04
C GLU A 63 30.04 0.27 5.18
N ALA A 64 29.17 -0.72 5.42
CA ALA A 64 27.86 -0.92 4.79
C ALA A 64 26.82 -1.38 5.82
N ALA A 65 25.53 -1.25 5.50
CA ALA A 65 24.46 -1.75 6.35
C ALA A 65 24.58 -3.27 6.57
N TYR A 66 24.43 -3.72 7.81
CA TYR A 66 24.44 -5.14 8.14
C TYR A 66 23.01 -5.67 8.27
N THR A 67 22.57 -6.45 7.30
CA THR A 67 21.17 -6.95 7.19
C THR A 67 20.99 -8.38 7.69
N GLU A 68 22.08 -9.08 8.01
CA GLU A 68 22.03 -10.48 8.41
C GLU A 68 21.73 -10.66 9.91
N PRO A 69 21.29 -11.86 10.33
CA PRO A 69 21.09 -12.17 11.74
C PRO A 69 22.41 -12.08 12.53
N GLY A 70 22.39 -11.32 13.63
CA GLY A 70 23.53 -11.21 14.55
C GLY A 70 23.11 -11.19 16.02
N THR A 71 23.97 -10.66 16.88
CA THR A 71 23.73 -10.53 18.32
C THR A 71 23.33 -9.10 18.68
N MET A 72 22.28 -8.93 19.47
CA MET A 72 21.84 -7.60 19.91
C MET A 72 22.88 -6.93 20.82
N VAL A 73 23.22 -5.70 20.48
CA VAL A 73 24.12 -4.79 21.21
C VAL A 73 23.46 -3.42 21.34
N ASN A 74 23.91 -2.58 22.28
CA ASN A 74 23.40 -1.22 22.46
C ASN A 74 21.85 -1.12 22.60
N SER A 75 21.21 -2.19 23.06
CA SER A 75 19.76 -2.39 23.09
C SER A 75 19.23 -2.60 24.52
N GLY A 76 19.97 -2.11 25.53
CA GLY A 76 19.56 -2.14 26.94
C GLY A 76 19.32 -3.56 27.46
N GLN A 77 18.09 -3.82 27.92
CA GLN A 77 17.68 -5.12 28.49
C GLN A 77 17.69 -6.28 27.48
N PHE A 78 17.76 -6.00 26.17
CA PHE A 78 17.78 -7.01 25.10
C PHE A 78 19.20 -7.35 24.63
N ASN A 79 20.24 -6.78 25.27
CA ASN A 79 21.62 -7.06 24.93
C ASN A 79 21.96 -8.56 25.04
N ARG A 80 22.85 -9.04 24.16
CA ARG A 80 23.34 -10.43 24.05
C ARG A 80 22.32 -11.45 23.53
N LEU A 81 21.07 -11.05 23.27
CA LEU A 81 20.11 -11.94 22.63
C LEU A 81 20.45 -12.12 21.14
N PRO A 82 20.22 -13.31 20.56
CA PRO A 82 20.18 -13.48 19.11
C PRO A 82 19.08 -12.60 18.51
N SER A 83 19.35 -11.96 17.36
CA SER A 83 18.41 -11.03 16.69
C SER A 83 16.98 -11.58 16.51
N GLN A 84 16.82 -12.86 16.15
CA GLN A 84 15.50 -13.49 16.00
C GLN A 84 14.74 -13.57 17.33
N GLN A 85 15.39 -14.05 18.40
CA GLN A 85 14.78 -14.09 19.75
C GLN A 85 14.56 -12.67 20.30
N GLY A 86 15.45 -11.76 19.96
CA GLY A 86 15.34 -10.34 20.28
C GLY A 86 14.11 -9.67 19.69
N MET A 87 13.79 -9.98 18.42
CA MET A 87 12.57 -9.48 17.77
C MET A 87 11.31 -9.91 18.53
N GLU A 88 11.24 -11.16 18.97
CA GLU A 88 10.12 -11.68 19.76
C GLU A 88 10.04 -10.98 21.12
N ALA A 89 11.15 -10.93 21.86
CA ALA A 89 11.22 -10.30 23.19
C ALA A 89 10.88 -8.80 23.17
N VAL A 90 11.35 -8.06 22.16
CA VAL A 90 11.00 -6.64 21.97
C VAL A 90 9.52 -6.49 21.64
N SER A 91 8.97 -7.37 20.80
CA SER A 91 7.55 -7.34 20.44
C SER A 91 6.65 -7.58 21.66
N ASP A 92 6.98 -8.55 22.50
CA ASP A 92 6.25 -8.83 23.74
C ASP A 92 6.32 -7.65 24.71
N PHE A 93 7.51 -7.07 24.90
CA PHE A 93 7.69 -5.91 25.75
C PHE A 93 6.88 -4.69 25.29
N LEU A 94 6.86 -4.41 23.98
CA LEU A 94 6.07 -3.31 23.41
C LEU A 94 4.57 -3.53 23.58
N GLN A 95 4.12 -4.78 23.51
CA GLN A 95 2.72 -5.15 23.71
C GLN A 95 2.31 -5.04 25.19
N GLU A 96 3.13 -5.51 26.12
CA GLU A 96 2.90 -5.37 27.57
C GLU A 96 2.80 -3.91 28.02
N LYS A 97 3.62 -3.03 27.43
CA LYS A 97 3.59 -1.58 27.72
C LYS A 97 2.48 -0.84 26.99
N GLY A 98 1.76 -1.49 26.08
CA GLY A 98 0.72 -0.86 25.25
C GLY A 98 1.27 0.17 24.26
N TRP A 99 2.54 0.05 23.86
CA TRP A 99 3.19 0.97 22.92
C TRP A 99 3.08 0.52 21.47
N GLY A 100 2.74 -0.76 21.24
CA GLY A 100 2.56 -1.32 19.91
C GLY A 100 1.85 -2.67 19.97
N LYS A 101 1.56 -3.21 18.78
CA LYS A 101 1.01 -4.56 18.60
C LYS A 101 1.69 -5.23 17.42
N ARG A 102 1.74 -6.57 17.43
CA ARG A 102 2.17 -7.33 16.26
C ARG A 102 1.18 -7.11 15.11
N ALA A 103 1.70 -6.94 13.91
CA ALA A 103 0.91 -6.76 12.70
C ALA A 103 1.53 -7.59 11.57
N ILE A 104 0.69 -8.27 10.81
CA ILE A 104 1.09 -8.96 9.58
C ILE A 104 0.80 -8.00 8.44
N SER A 105 1.80 -7.76 7.59
CA SER A 105 1.65 -6.93 6.40
C SER A 105 2.01 -7.75 5.16
N TYR A 106 1.30 -7.48 4.07
CA TYR A 106 1.53 -8.12 2.78
C TYR A 106 2.10 -7.09 1.81
N ARG A 107 2.97 -7.54 0.91
CA ARG A 107 3.44 -6.72 -0.21
C ARG A 107 2.36 -6.59 -1.31
N LEU A 108 1.39 -7.50 -1.33
CA LEU A 108 0.26 -7.48 -2.25
C LEU A 108 -0.60 -6.23 -1.99
N ARG A 109 -1.00 -5.57 -3.07
CA ARG A 109 -1.90 -4.41 -3.05
C ARG A 109 -3.25 -4.81 -3.64
N ASP A 110 -4.26 -4.01 -3.32
CA ASP A 110 -5.57 -4.16 -3.93
C ASP A 110 -5.46 -4.07 -5.45
N TRP A 111 -6.24 -4.89 -6.11
CA TRP A 111 -6.25 -4.94 -7.55
C TRP A 111 -7.08 -3.79 -8.11
N LEU A 112 -6.40 -2.82 -8.71
CA LEU A 112 -7.04 -1.76 -9.49
C LEU A 112 -7.60 -2.36 -10.79
N ILE A 113 -8.91 -2.59 -10.81
CA ILE A 113 -9.63 -3.18 -11.97
C ILE A 113 -10.19 -2.15 -12.94
N SER A 114 -10.32 -0.88 -12.52
CA SER A 114 -10.90 0.19 -13.34
C SER A 114 -9.97 0.62 -14.47
N ARG A 115 -10.47 0.74 -15.70
CA ARG A 115 -9.71 1.19 -16.87
C ARG A 115 -10.48 2.25 -17.65
N GLN A 116 -9.81 3.37 -17.94
CA GLN A 116 -10.33 4.46 -18.78
C GLN A 116 -10.21 4.09 -20.26
N ARG A 117 -10.82 2.98 -20.66
CA ARG A 117 -10.78 2.44 -22.03
C ARG A 117 -12.20 2.13 -22.48
N TYR A 118 -12.42 2.15 -23.79
CA TYR A 118 -13.69 1.75 -24.37
C TYR A 118 -13.85 0.22 -24.43
N TRP A 119 -12.78 -0.48 -24.84
CA TRP A 119 -12.84 -1.91 -25.09
C TRP A 119 -12.62 -2.73 -23.80
N GLY A 120 -13.70 -2.92 -23.05
CA GLY A 120 -13.74 -3.77 -21.86
C GLY A 120 -15.16 -3.88 -21.33
N ALA A 121 -15.42 -4.86 -20.45
CA ALA A 121 -16.75 -5.01 -19.87
C ALA A 121 -17.10 -3.81 -18.98
N PRO A 122 -18.23 -3.11 -19.19
CA PRO A 122 -18.63 -1.97 -18.36
C PRO A 122 -18.81 -2.37 -16.90
N ILE A 123 -18.33 -1.54 -15.99
CA ILE A 123 -18.50 -1.77 -14.55
C ILE A 123 -19.98 -1.50 -14.19
N PRO A 124 -20.71 -2.46 -13.59
CA PRO A 124 -22.16 -2.34 -13.34
C PRO A 124 -22.47 -1.49 -12.09
N ILE A 125 -21.98 -0.25 -12.07
CA ILE A 125 -22.20 0.73 -11.01
C ILE A 125 -22.86 1.99 -11.57
N ILE A 126 -23.79 2.56 -10.81
CA ILE A 126 -24.51 3.79 -11.08
C ILE A 126 -24.21 4.79 -9.96
N TYR A 127 -23.82 5.99 -10.35
CA TYR A 127 -23.64 7.17 -9.50
C TYR A 127 -24.95 7.95 -9.40
N CYS A 128 -25.59 7.86 -8.24
CA CYS A 128 -26.80 8.61 -7.91
C CYS A 128 -26.47 9.78 -6.96
N PRO A 129 -26.91 11.02 -7.24
CA PRO A 129 -26.65 12.15 -6.34
C PRO A 129 -27.33 12.03 -4.97
N ASN A 130 -28.41 11.24 -4.87
CA ASN A 130 -29.16 11.04 -3.63
C ASN A 130 -28.76 9.77 -2.87
N CYS A 131 -28.40 8.70 -3.56
CA CYS A 131 -28.12 7.37 -2.96
C CYS A 131 -26.62 7.01 -2.94
N GLY A 132 -25.78 7.74 -3.65
CA GLY A 132 -24.36 7.42 -3.81
C GLY A 132 -24.11 6.33 -4.86
N LEU A 133 -23.27 5.35 -4.52
CA LEU A 133 -22.90 4.22 -5.38
C LEU A 133 -23.97 3.13 -5.31
N VAL A 134 -24.62 2.86 -6.44
CA VAL A 134 -25.70 1.86 -6.53
C VAL A 134 -25.34 0.83 -7.60
N PRO A 135 -25.38 -0.48 -7.31
CA PRO A 135 -25.15 -1.51 -8.32
C PRO A 135 -26.32 -1.59 -9.30
N VAL A 136 -26.03 -1.98 -10.54
CA VAL A 136 -27.06 -2.33 -11.52
C VAL A 136 -27.77 -3.62 -11.05
N PRO A 137 -29.12 -3.69 -11.09
CA PRO A 137 -29.86 -4.90 -10.75
C PRO A 137 -29.48 -6.09 -11.64
N GLU A 138 -29.45 -7.30 -11.08
CA GLU A 138 -29.13 -8.53 -11.83
C GLU A 138 -29.99 -8.74 -13.09
N PRO A 139 -31.31 -8.47 -13.09
CA PRO A 139 -32.15 -8.59 -14.30
C PRO A 139 -31.78 -7.61 -15.42
N ASP A 140 -31.11 -6.50 -15.09
CA ASP A 140 -30.70 -5.47 -16.04
C ASP A 140 -29.29 -5.72 -16.61
N LEU A 141 -28.66 -6.84 -16.22
CA LEU A 141 -27.39 -7.31 -16.79
C LEU A 141 -27.65 -8.12 -18.08
N PRO A 142 -26.76 -8.06 -19.08
CA PRO A 142 -25.50 -7.32 -19.11
C PRO A 142 -25.65 -5.84 -19.46
N VAL A 143 -24.79 -5.00 -18.89
CA VAL A 143 -24.59 -3.63 -19.37
C VAL A 143 -23.80 -3.68 -20.68
N LEU A 144 -24.49 -3.48 -21.80
CA LEU A 144 -23.88 -3.54 -23.13
C LEU A 144 -23.05 -2.29 -23.43
N LEU A 145 -21.92 -2.50 -24.11
CA LEU A 145 -21.11 -1.41 -24.65
C LEU A 145 -21.87 -0.73 -25.81
N PRO A 146 -21.88 0.61 -25.87
CA PRO A 146 -22.49 1.33 -26.98
C PRO A 146 -21.62 1.24 -28.23
N GLU A 147 -22.18 0.87 -29.38
CA GLU A 147 -21.42 0.68 -30.64
C GLU A 147 -20.74 1.96 -31.17
N ASN A 148 -21.30 3.13 -30.82
CA ASN A 148 -20.84 4.43 -31.30
C ASN A 148 -20.24 5.25 -30.14
N ALA A 149 -18.91 5.23 -30.03
CA ALA A 149 -18.17 6.07 -29.08
C ALA A 149 -17.13 6.95 -29.80
N GLU A 150 -17.08 8.24 -29.44
CA GLU A 150 -16.07 9.16 -29.96
C GLU A 150 -14.75 9.01 -29.20
N PHE A 151 -13.67 8.70 -29.91
CA PHE A 151 -12.33 8.61 -29.34
C PHE A 151 -11.66 9.99 -29.37
N LYS A 152 -11.54 10.63 -28.20
CA LYS A 152 -10.84 11.90 -28.04
C LYS A 152 -9.49 11.69 -27.34
N PRO A 153 -8.41 12.40 -27.72
CA PRO A 153 -7.08 12.27 -27.12
C PRO A 153 -6.99 12.99 -25.76
N THR A 154 -7.98 12.76 -24.88
CA THR A 154 -8.11 13.42 -23.58
C THR A 154 -7.61 12.56 -22.42
N GLY A 155 -7.35 11.28 -22.66
CA GLY A 155 -6.98 10.29 -21.62
C GLY A 155 -8.17 9.78 -20.80
N GLU A 156 -9.37 10.33 -21.00
CA GLU A 156 -10.60 9.88 -20.35
C GLU A 156 -11.29 8.76 -21.15
N SER A 157 -12.17 8.00 -20.48
CA SER A 157 -12.94 6.94 -21.14
C SER A 157 -13.82 7.53 -22.26
N PRO A 158 -13.79 6.95 -23.49
CA PRO A 158 -14.68 7.34 -24.58
C PRO A 158 -16.17 7.23 -24.22
N LEU A 159 -16.52 6.36 -23.26
CA LEU A 159 -17.89 6.19 -22.79
C LEU A 159 -18.45 7.45 -22.11
N LYS A 160 -17.57 8.30 -21.56
CA LYS A 160 -17.96 9.56 -20.90
C LYS A 160 -18.68 10.53 -21.85
N TYR A 161 -18.36 10.47 -23.14
CA TYR A 161 -18.97 11.34 -24.16
C TYR A 161 -20.25 10.76 -24.77
N CYS A 162 -20.57 9.50 -24.47
CA CYS A 162 -21.78 8.85 -24.96
C CYS A 162 -22.94 9.12 -23.99
N GLU A 163 -23.65 10.25 -24.16
CA GLU A 163 -24.76 10.63 -23.28
C GLU A 163 -25.86 9.57 -23.19
N GLN A 164 -26.07 8.79 -24.26
CA GLN A 164 -27.05 7.70 -24.31
C GLN A 164 -26.68 6.54 -23.37
N PHE A 165 -25.39 6.31 -23.14
CA PHE A 165 -24.90 5.29 -22.22
C PHE A 165 -24.79 5.81 -20.80
N VAL A 166 -24.21 7.01 -20.62
CA VAL A 166 -23.93 7.58 -19.30
C VAL A 166 -25.21 7.89 -18.53
N ASN A 167 -26.21 8.48 -19.19
CA ASN A 167 -27.42 8.93 -18.50
C ASN A 167 -28.36 7.75 -18.27
N THR A 168 -28.71 7.51 -17.00
CA THR A 168 -29.65 6.46 -16.61
C THR A 168 -30.49 6.90 -15.41
N THR A 169 -31.38 6.06 -14.91
CA THR A 169 -32.15 6.32 -13.71
C THR A 169 -31.63 5.47 -12.56
N CYS A 170 -31.70 5.99 -11.33
CA CYS A 170 -31.32 5.24 -10.15
C CYS A 170 -32.37 4.14 -9.88
N PRO A 171 -31.99 2.86 -9.75
CA PRO A 171 -32.95 1.79 -9.48
C PRO A 171 -33.57 1.87 -8.08
N GLN A 172 -32.97 2.62 -7.15
CA GLN A 172 -33.49 2.77 -5.78
C GLN A 172 -34.47 3.93 -5.61
N CYS A 173 -34.18 5.10 -6.20
CA CYS A 173 -34.97 6.32 -5.99
C CYS A 173 -35.55 6.93 -7.28
N SER A 174 -35.33 6.30 -8.43
CA SER A 174 -35.79 6.76 -9.77
C SER A 174 -35.28 8.14 -10.22
N SER A 175 -34.39 8.78 -9.45
CA SER A 175 -33.80 10.06 -9.83
C SER A 175 -32.80 9.91 -11.01
N PRO A 176 -32.53 10.99 -11.77
CA PRO A 176 -31.48 10.99 -12.79
C PRO A 176 -30.11 10.64 -12.19
N ALA A 177 -29.44 9.66 -12.79
CA ALA A 177 -28.18 9.12 -12.33
C ALA A 177 -27.22 8.87 -13.51
N LYS A 178 -25.94 8.63 -13.21
CA LYS A 178 -24.92 8.40 -14.24
C LYS A 178 -24.28 7.03 -14.09
N ARG A 179 -24.10 6.28 -15.18
CA ARG A 179 -23.36 5.01 -15.17
C ARG A 179 -21.87 5.24 -15.00
N GLU A 180 -21.18 4.25 -14.44
CA GLU A 180 -19.72 4.17 -14.49
C GLU A 180 -19.26 4.11 -15.95
N THR A 181 -18.27 4.94 -16.25
CA THR A 181 -17.70 5.09 -17.59
C THR A 181 -16.42 4.28 -17.78
N ASP A 182 -15.83 3.81 -16.68
CA ASP A 182 -14.69 2.91 -16.74
C ASP A 182 -15.13 1.47 -17.05
N THR A 183 -14.22 0.76 -17.72
CA THR A 183 -14.37 -0.67 -18.03
C THR A 183 -13.48 -1.51 -17.11
N MET A 184 -13.87 -2.76 -16.92
CA MET A 184 -13.07 -3.74 -16.20
C MET A 184 -11.80 -4.11 -16.96
N ASP A 185 -10.72 -4.34 -16.22
CA ASP A 185 -9.46 -4.84 -16.75
C ASP A 185 -9.61 -6.22 -17.42
N THR A 186 -8.87 -6.45 -18.50
CA THR A 186 -8.93 -7.69 -19.29
C THR A 186 -8.65 -8.95 -18.48
N PHE A 187 -7.85 -8.86 -17.41
CA PHE A 187 -7.56 -9.99 -16.54
C PHE A 187 -8.80 -10.48 -15.77
N MET A 188 -9.85 -9.65 -15.61
CA MET A 188 -11.13 -10.09 -15.04
C MET A 188 -11.75 -11.21 -15.87
N CYS A 189 -11.81 -11.06 -17.19
CA CYS A 189 -12.38 -12.07 -18.08
C CYS A 189 -11.53 -13.36 -18.10
N SER A 190 -10.20 -13.25 -18.10
CA SER A 190 -9.33 -14.44 -18.08
C SER A 190 -9.32 -15.17 -16.73
N SER A 191 -9.61 -14.47 -15.62
CA SER A 191 -9.57 -15.05 -14.27
C SER A 191 -10.64 -16.12 -14.03
N SER A 192 -11.76 -16.04 -14.73
CA SER A 192 -12.89 -16.96 -14.60
C SER A 192 -13.06 -17.92 -15.79
N HIS A 193 -12.45 -17.63 -16.94
CA HIS A 193 -12.57 -18.48 -18.14
C HIS A 193 -11.85 -19.83 -18.02
N CYS A 194 -10.78 -19.93 -17.23
CA CYS A 194 -9.99 -21.16 -17.10
C CYS A 194 -10.65 -22.27 -16.25
N GLY A 195 -11.77 -21.98 -15.58
CA GLY A 195 -12.52 -22.96 -14.77
C GLY A 195 -13.64 -23.71 -15.52
N GLN A 196 -13.77 -23.50 -16.83
CA GLN A 196 -14.76 -24.16 -17.69
C GLN A 196 -14.16 -25.22 -18.64
N LEU A 197 -12.92 -25.68 -18.39
CA LEU A 197 -12.28 -26.80 -19.07
C LEU A 197 -12.25 -28.05 -18.20
#